data_AF-A0A1G7UJT1-F1
#
_entry.id   AF-A0A1G7UJT1-F1
#
_cell.length_a   1.000
_cell.length_b   1.000
_cell.length_c   1.000
_cell.angle_alpha   90.00
_cell.angle_beta   90.00
_cell.angle_gamma   90.00
#
_symmetry.space_group_name_H-M   'P 1'
#
loop_
_entity.id
_entity.type
_entity.pdbx_description
1 polymer ?
#
loop_
_entity_poly.entity_id
_entity_poly.type
_entity_poly.pdbx_seq_one_letter_code
_entity_poly.pdbx_strand_id
1 'polypeptide(L)'
;MEPDIEKLLEKYYDGETSLEEERALKQFFQSGQVPEHLQSHAAQFGYFANARKEQPSLNFNHELAMRLDPRAARADRPAVAQGAQGTQGLNPGLGGGRWMLRVAAGLALLIVGFGAGWLVQSRSENGALLAALEEKEAGQVAEMKKVLAFEQMNSTSASERIQAVNHSYTIPDADRDITQLLINTLNFDPNVNVRLAACQALTHFADEAEVKEALIQSLAIQTDPNIQISLIEALVAIKEKRALDQFQQLARDQEVLDVVRLKATEGMNRLTTDV
;
A
#
# COMPACT_ATOMS: atom_id res chain seq x y z
N MET A 1 -11.15 18.97 35.60
CA MET A 1 -9.92 18.24 35.26
C MET A 1 -9.77 18.40 33.77
N GLU A 2 -8.73 19.10 33.33
CA GLU A 2 -8.45 19.18 31.90
C GLU A 2 -8.08 17.77 31.40
N PRO A 3 -8.68 17.30 30.29
CA PRO A 3 -8.30 16.01 29.73
C PRO A 3 -6.86 16.09 29.27
N ASP A 4 -6.06 15.11 29.67
CA ASP A 4 -4.73 14.87 29.14
C ASP A 4 -4.86 14.61 27.63
N ILE A 5 -4.47 15.59 26.81
CA ILE A 5 -4.66 15.55 25.36
C ILE A 5 -3.78 14.47 24.74
N GLU A 6 -2.58 14.23 25.27
CA GLU A 6 -1.71 13.15 24.84
C GLU A 6 -2.39 11.78 25.02
N LYS A 7 -2.94 11.52 26.21
CA LYS A 7 -3.67 10.28 26.47
C LYS A 7 -4.93 10.14 25.61
N LEU A 8 -5.60 11.25 25.33
CA LEU A 8 -6.79 11.28 24.48
C LEU A 8 -6.47 10.99 23.02
N LEU A 9 -5.32 11.47 22.54
CA LEU A 9 -4.80 11.17 21.21
C LEU A 9 -4.41 9.70 21.06
N GLU A 10 -3.73 9.12 22.05
CA GLU A 10 -3.41 7.70 22.08
C GLU A 10 -4.69 6.86 21.94
N LYS A 11 -5.68 7.14 22.79
CA LYS A 11 -7.00 6.50 22.74
C LYS A 11 -7.70 6.68 21.38
N TYR A 12 -7.54 7.84 20.74
CA TYR A 12 -8.11 8.12 19.42
C TYR A 12 -7.44 7.28 18.34
N TYR A 13 -6.12 7.20 18.35
CA TYR A 13 -5.36 6.36 17.41
C TYR A 13 -5.56 4.87 17.62
N ASP A 14 -5.94 4.47 18.83
CA ASP A 14 -6.34 3.11 19.14
C ASP A 14 -7.80 2.80 18.76
N GLY A 15 -8.57 3.84 18.40
CA GLY A 15 -9.97 3.72 17.99
C GLY A 15 -10.93 3.49 19.17
N GLU A 16 -10.53 3.88 20.38
CA GLU A 16 -11.29 3.62 21.61
C GLU A 16 -12.05 4.86 22.11
N THR A 17 -11.87 6.02 21.48
CA THR A 17 -12.52 7.27 21.89
C THR A 17 -14.04 7.27 21.75
N SER A 18 -14.70 7.94 22.67
CA SER A 18 -16.10 8.31 22.59
C SER A 18 -16.31 9.59 21.76
N LEU A 19 -17.57 9.84 21.37
CA LEU A 19 -17.94 11.06 20.63
C LEU A 19 -17.69 12.35 21.41
N GLU A 20 -17.70 12.31 22.74
CA GLU A 20 -17.42 13.49 23.57
C GLU A 20 -15.93 13.80 23.59
N GLU A 21 -15.10 12.76 23.73
CA GLU A 21 -13.64 12.85 23.70
C GLU A 21 -13.14 13.34 22.33
N GLU A 22 -13.70 12.84 21.23
CA GLU A 22 -13.38 13.34 19.90
C GLU A 22 -13.75 14.81 19.69
N ARG A 23 -14.85 15.28 20.29
CA ARG A 23 -15.22 16.70 20.23
C ARG A 23 -14.20 17.55 20.98
N ALA A 24 -13.72 17.07 22.14
CA ALA A 24 -12.67 17.76 22.90
C ALA A 24 -11.37 17.86 22.09
N LEU A 25 -10.92 16.76 21.45
CA LEU A 25 -9.76 16.79 20.55
C LEU A 25 -9.94 17.80 19.42
N LYS A 26 -11.08 17.76 18.74
CA LYS A 26 -11.41 18.70 17.65
C LYS A 26 -11.37 20.14 18.13
N GLN A 27 -11.95 20.44 19.29
CA GLN A 27 -11.95 21.78 19.87
C GLN A 27 -10.54 22.24 20.24
N PHE A 28 -9.72 21.36 20.82
CA PHE A 28 -8.34 21.66 21.17
C PHE A 28 -7.52 22.05 19.94
N PHE A 29 -7.51 21.21 18.89
CA PHE A 29 -6.74 21.48 17.67
C PHE A 29 -7.28 22.66 16.84
N GLN A 30 -8.55 23.03 17.01
CA GLN A 30 -9.14 24.21 16.37
C GLN A 30 -8.92 25.52 17.14
N SER A 31 -8.51 25.45 18.41
CA SER A 31 -8.28 26.63 19.26
C SER A 31 -7.08 27.48 18.81
N GLY A 32 -6.21 26.93 17.95
CA GLY A 32 -5.09 27.64 17.32
C GLY A 32 -3.81 27.74 18.17
N GLN A 33 -3.83 27.28 19.42
CA GLN A 33 -2.64 27.23 20.31
C GLN A 33 -2.22 25.78 20.55
N VAL A 34 -1.74 25.12 19.49
CA VAL A 34 -1.27 23.73 19.56
C VAL A 34 0.24 23.73 19.90
N PRO A 35 0.65 23.07 21.00
CA PRO A 35 2.06 22.87 21.35
C PRO A 35 2.86 22.23 20.21
N GLU A 36 4.15 22.55 20.09
CA GLU A 36 5.01 22.13 18.98
C GLU A 36 5.01 20.61 18.75
N HIS A 37 5.07 19.83 19.84
CA HIS A 37 5.06 18.35 19.76
C HIS A 37 3.73 17.77 19.28
N LEU A 38 2.63 18.53 19.33
CA LEU A 38 1.31 18.12 18.86
C LEU A 38 0.95 18.66 17.47
N GLN A 39 1.80 19.52 16.88
CA GLN A 39 1.50 20.13 15.58
C GLN A 39 1.38 19.12 14.44
N SER A 40 2.13 18.01 14.51
CA SER A 40 2.05 16.91 13.52
C SER A 40 0.64 16.33 13.41
N HIS A 41 -0.11 16.29 14.53
CA HIS A 41 -1.47 15.75 14.59
C HIS A 41 -2.53 16.76 14.14
N ALA A 42 -2.24 18.06 14.20
CA ALA A 42 -3.21 19.14 13.97
C ALA A 42 -3.86 19.09 12.59
N ALA A 43 -3.12 18.67 11.55
CA ALA A 43 -3.62 18.59 10.19
C ALA A 43 -4.88 17.69 10.07
N GLN A 44 -4.91 16.58 10.82
CA GLN A 44 -6.01 15.62 10.79
C GLN A 44 -7.32 16.21 11.34
N PHE A 45 -7.23 17.01 12.40
CA PHE A 45 -8.38 17.64 13.05
C PHE A 45 -8.80 18.97 12.37
N GLY A 46 -7.92 19.58 11.58
CA GLY A 46 -8.17 20.80 10.82
C GLY A 46 -8.75 20.57 9.42
N TYR A 47 -8.46 19.43 8.77
CA TYR A 47 -8.82 19.18 7.37
C TYR A 47 -10.33 19.35 7.10
N PHE A 48 -11.19 18.73 7.91
CA PHE A 48 -12.64 18.79 7.72
C PHE A 48 -13.26 20.17 7.97
N ALA A 49 -12.59 21.05 8.73
CA ALA A 49 -13.03 22.43 8.92
C ALA A 49 -12.82 23.27 7.64
N ASN A 50 -11.78 22.96 6.87
CA ASN A 50 -11.45 23.62 5.61
C ASN A 50 -12.18 22.99 4.42
N ALA A 51 -12.24 21.65 4.35
CA ALA A 51 -12.87 20.91 3.26
C ALA A 51 -14.38 21.21 3.11
N ARG A 52 -15.10 21.53 4.20
CA ARG A 52 -16.52 21.95 4.11
C ARG A 52 -16.74 23.26 3.34
N LYS A 53 -15.69 24.08 3.16
CA LYS A 53 -15.76 25.33 2.39
C LYS A 53 -15.52 25.10 0.89
N GLU A 54 -15.03 23.92 0.52
CA GLU A 54 -14.78 23.56 -0.87
C GLU A 54 -16.06 22.99 -1.48
N GLN A 55 -16.54 23.62 -2.56
CA GLN A 55 -17.58 23.05 -3.41
C GLN A 55 -16.91 22.37 -4.60
N PRO A 56 -17.43 21.22 -5.08
CA PRO A 56 -16.94 20.60 -6.31
C PRO A 56 -16.95 21.63 -7.43
N SER A 57 -15.90 21.67 -8.25
CA SER A 57 -15.87 22.59 -9.39
C SER A 57 -17.05 22.27 -10.31
N LEU A 58 -17.66 23.31 -10.90
CA LEU A 58 -18.77 23.14 -11.84
C LEU A 58 -18.40 22.19 -13.00
N ASN A 59 -17.13 22.16 -13.40
CA ASN A 59 -16.61 21.26 -14.42
C ASN A 59 -16.51 19.81 -13.96
N PHE A 60 -16.19 19.55 -12.69
CA PHE A 60 -16.11 18.19 -12.16
C PHE A 60 -17.47 17.47 -12.27
N ASN A 61 -18.57 18.15 -11.92
CA ASN A 61 -19.90 17.56 -12.03
C ASN A 61 -20.29 17.28 -13.49
N HIS A 62 -19.87 18.14 -14.42
CA HIS A 62 -20.10 17.94 -15.84
C HIS A 62 -19.28 16.77 -16.42
N GLU A 63 -18.00 16.67 -16.06
CA GLU A 63 -17.11 15.59 -16.52
C GLU A 63 -17.51 14.23 -15.92
N LEU A 64 -17.91 14.22 -14.65
CA LEU A 64 -18.46 13.03 -14.00
C LEU A 64 -19.74 12.56 -14.69
N ALA A 65 -20.66 13.48 -15.02
CA ALA A 65 -21.89 13.16 -15.75
C ALA A 65 -21.60 12.55 -17.13
N MET A 66 -20.58 13.04 -17.85
CA MET A 66 -20.17 12.48 -19.15
C MET A 66 -19.54 11.09 -19.03
N ARG A 67 -18.79 10.81 -17.96
CA ARG A 67 -18.17 9.49 -17.72
C ARG A 67 -19.18 8.43 -17.28
N LEU A 68 -20.28 8.84 -16.66
CA LEU A 68 -21.38 7.97 -16.27
C LEU A 68 -22.34 7.68 -17.44
N ASP A 69 -22.23 8.42 -18.55
CA ASP A 69 -23.02 8.17 -19.76
C ASP A 69 -22.32 7.10 -20.65
N PRO A 70 -22.88 5.89 -20.79
CA PRO A 70 -22.24 4.75 -21.48
C PRO A 70 -22.03 4.94 -22.99
N ARG A 71 -22.43 6.09 -23.56
CA ARG A 71 -22.28 6.40 -24.99
C ARG A 71 -21.01 7.19 -25.35
N ALA A 72 -20.34 7.80 -24.38
CA ALA A 72 -19.17 8.67 -24.62
C ALA A 72 -17.85 7.90 -24.91
N ALA A 73 -17.78 6.60 -24.60
CA ALA A 73 -16.53 5.81 -24.68
C ALA A 73 -16.12 5.33 -26.10
N ARG A 74 -16.75 5.81 -27.18
CA ARG A 74 -16.52 5.29 -28.55
C ARG A 74 -16.01 6.28 -29.59
N ALA A 75 -15.77 7.54 -29.23
CA ALA A 75 -15.28 8.53 -30.18
C ALA A 75 -13.95 9.10 -29.68
N ASP A 76 -12.83 8.42 -29.99
CA ASP A 76 -11.61 9.07 -30.47
C ASP A 76 -10.49 8.06 -30.74
N ARG A 77 -10.14 7.92 -32.02
CA ARG A 77 -8.83 7.44 -32.49
C ARG A 77 -8.40 8.36 -33.64
N PRO A 78 -7.30 9.13 -33.52
CA PRO A 78 -6.81 9.92 -34.64
C PRO A 78 -6.02 9.06 -35.63
N ALA A 79 -6.20 9.37 -36.91
CA ALA A 79 -5.51 8.76 -38.04
C ALA A 79 -4.10 9.34 -38.23
N VAL A 80 -3.14 8.46 -38.50
CA VAL A 80 -1.73 8.77 -38.79
C VAL A 80 -1.61 9.38 -40.19
N ALA A 81 -1.11 10.61 -40.27
CA ALA A 81 -0.75 11.25 -41.54
C ALA A 81 0.73 10.99 -41.87
N GLN A 82 0.98 10.25 -42.94
CA GLN A 82 2.31 10.13 -43.57
C GLN A 82 2.47 11.25 -44.59
N GLY A 83 3.56 12.03 -44.48
CA GLY A 83 3.95 13.03 -45.46
C GLY A 83 5.45 12.97 -45.70
N ALA A 84 5.84 12.47 -46.86
CA ALA A 84 7.20 12.49 -47.37
C ALA A 84 7.37 13.65 -48.37
N GLN A 85 8.31 14.56 -48.08
CA GLN A 85 8.94 15.51 -49.01
C GLN A 85 10.38 15.67 -48.47
N GLY A 86 11.48 15.48 -49.22
CA GLY A 86 11.77 15.95 -50.56
C GLY A 86 12.77 17.09 -50.42
N THR A 87 14.09 16.82 -50.46
CA THR A 87 15.11 17.88 -50.63
C THR A 87 16.18 17.44 -51.62
N GLN A 88 16.46 18.38 -52.51
CA GLN A 88 17.31 18.29 -53.69
C GLN A 88 18.79 18.46 -53.34
N GLY A 89 19.61 18.11 -54.31
CA GLY A 89 21.05 17.92 -54.16
C GLY A 89 21.86 19.20 -53.97
N LEU A 90 23.05 18.99 -53.40
CA LEU A 90 24.19 19.88 -53.53
C LEU A 90 25.41 19.00 -53.82
N ASN A 91 25.97 19.22 -55.00
CA ASN A 91 27.23 18.63 -55.46
C ASN A 91 28.38 19.51 -54.91
N PRO A 92 29.48 18.92 -54.41
CA PRO A 92 30.76 19.60 -54.55
C PRO A 92 31.80 18.69 -55.20
N GLY A 93 32.42 19.27 -56.23
CA GLY A 93 33.53 18.68 -56.96
C GLY A 93 34.78 18.45 -56.10
N LEU A 94 35.59 17.53 -56.59
CA LEU A 94 36.83 17.06 -56.01
C LEU A 94 37.89 18.17 -55.85
N GLY A 95 38.50 18.21 -54.66
CA GLY A 95 39.75 18.95 -54.42
C GLY A 95 40.16 18.96 -52.95
N GLY A 96 40.64 17.84 -52.38
CA GLY A 96 41.19 17.85 -51.01
C GLY A 96 41.29 16.52 -50.25
N GLY A 97 41.59 15.40 -50.93
CA GLY A 97 41.45 14.03 -50.38
C GLY A 97 42.24 13.66 -49.11
N ARG A 98 43.15 14.51 -48.60
CA ARG A 98 43.91 14.24 -47.37
C ARG A 98 43.50 15.08 -46.15
N TRP A 99 42.84 16.22 -46.35
CA TRP A 99 42.30 17.03 -45.25
C TRP A 99 40.87 16.59 -44.87
N MET A 100 40.05 16.18 -45.84
CA MET A 100 38.69 15.70 -45.58
C MET A 100 38.68 14.38 -44.78
N LEU A 101 39.63 13.47 -45.01
CA LEU A 101 39.77 12.24 -44.21
C LEU A 101 40.06 12.55 -42.73
N ARG A 102 40.81 13.62 -42.44
CA ARG A 102 41.10 14.04 -41.06
C ARG A 102 39.88 14.66 -40.39
N VAL A 103 39.13 15.49 -41.12
CA VAL A 103 37.87 16.09 -40.63
C VAL A 103 36.81 15.00 -40.40
N ALA A 104 36.68 14.03 -41.31
CA ALA A 104 35.77 12.90 -41.17
C ALA A 104 36.15 11.98 -39.99
N ALA A 105 37.44 11.68 -39.80
CA ALA A 105 37.91 10.90 -38.65
C ALA A 105 37.64 11.62 -37.31
N GLY A 106 37.82 12.95 -37.28
CA GLY A 106 37.49 13.76 -36.10
C GLY A 106 36.00 13.73 -35.76
N LEU A 107 35.13 13.92 -36.76
CA LEU A 107 33.68 13.82 -36.59
C LEU A 107 33.23 12.42 -36.19
N ALA A 108 33.84 11.38 -36.76
CA ALA A 108 33.55 9.99 -36.39
C ALA A 108 33.91 9.71 -34.92
N LEU A 109 35.08 10.15 -34.46
CA LEU A 109 35.47 10.03 -33.06
C LEU A 109 34.57 10.84 -32.12
N LEU A 110 34.08 12.01 -32.57
CA LEU A 110 33.15 12.83 -31.79
C LEU A 110 31.78 12.15 -31.66
N ILE A 111 31.25 11.57 -32.74
CA ILE A 111 29.98 10.83 -32.70
C ILE A 111 30.09 9.55 -31.87
N VAL A 112 31.20 8.81 -32.01
CA VAL A 112 31.45 7.60 -31.21
C VAL A 112 31.66 7.97 -29.74
N GLY A 113 32.44 9.01 -29.44
CA GLY A 113 32.66 9.51 -28.09
C GLY A 113 31.40 10.07 -27.46
N PHE A 114 30.57 10.79 -28.22
CA PHE A 114 29.28 11.31 -27.78
C PHE A 114 28.26 10.18 -27.59
N GLY A 115 28.20 9.20 -28.49
CA GLY A 115 27.34 8.02 -28.37
C GLY A 115 27.74 7.13 -27.19
N ALA A 116 29.04 6.91 -26.99
CA ALA A 116 29.57 6.20 -25.83
C ALA A 116 29.31 6.98 -24.53
N GLY A 117 29.50 8.31 -24.54
CA GLY A 117 29.19 9.19 -23.42
C GLY A 117 27.70 9.19 -23.08
N TRP A 118 26.82 9.24 -24.09
CA TRP A 118 25.38 9.18 -23.92
C TRP A 118 24.91 7.82 -23.39
N LEU A 119 25.54 6.73 -23.83
CA LEU A 119 25.27 5.38 -23.31
C LEU A 119 25.73 5.24 -21.85
N VAL A 120 26.87 5.83 -21.49
CA VAL A 120 27.40 5.81 -20.11
C VAL A 120 26.56 6.71 -19.18
N GLN A 121 26.19 7.92 -19.60
CA GLN A 121 25.35 8.84 -18.83
C GLN A 121 23.94 8.25 -18.60
N SER A 122 23.32 7.67 -19.63
CA SER A 122 21.99 7.05 -19.52
C SER A 122 22.00 5.81 -18.62
N ARG A 123 23.14 5.10 -18.50
CA ARG A 123 23.29 4.01 -17.52
C ARG A 123 23.50 4.53 -16.09
N SER A 124 24.16 5.67 -15.93
CA SER A 124 24.42 6.29 -14.62
C SER A 124 23.14 6.86 -13.98
N GLU A 125 22.26 7.51 -14.74
CA GLU A 125 21.01 8.08 -14.20
C GLU A 125 20.00 6.99 -13.80
N ASN A 126 19.86 5.95 -14.63
CA ASN A 126 18.97 4.82 -14.31
C ASN A 126 19.51 3.99 -13.12
N GLY A 127 20.83 3.84 -12.98
CA GLY A 127 21.43 3.19 -11.81
C GLY A 127 21.22 3.97 -10.51
N ALA A 128 21.30 5.31 -10.55
CA ALA A 128 21.04 6.15 -9.38
C ALA A 128 19.56 6.13 -8.96
N LEU A 129 18.62 6.12 -9.92
CA LEU A 129 17.19 6.00 -9.63
C LEU A 129 16.86 4.64 -9.00
N LEU A 130 17.39 3.55 -9.54
CA LEU A 130 17.19 2.21 -8.99
C LEU A 130 17.75 2.09 -7.56
N ALA A 131 18.98 2.58 -7.32
CA ALA A 131 19.56 2.59 -5.99
C ALA A 131 18.74 3.40 -4.98
N ALA A 132 18.17 4.54 -5.38
CA ALA A 132 17.31 5.35 -4.52
C ALA A 132 15.96 4.68 -4.21
N LEU A 133 15.42 3.90 -5.16
CA LEU A 133 14.21 3.10 -4.93
C LEU A 133 14.49 1.94 -3.95
N GLU A 134 15.61 1.23 -4.14
CA GLU A 134 16.07 0.17 -3.23
C GLU A 134 16.33 0.71 -1.81
N GLU A 135 16.97 1.87 -1.67
CA GLU A 135 17.20 2.52 -0.38
C GLU A 135 15.89 2.90 0.31
N LYS A 136 14.92 3.44 -0.45
CA LYS A 136 13.60 3.80 0.08
C LYS A 136 12.82 2.57 0.54
N GLU A 137 12.83 1.49 -0.24
CA GLU A 137 12.19 0.23 0.14
C GLU A 137 12.85 -0.37 1.38
N ALA A 138 14.19 -0.43 1.43
CA ALA A 138 14.94 -0.91 2.59
C ALA A 138 14.61 -0.10 3.86
N GLY A 139 14.51 1.23 3.72
CA GLY A 139 14.09 2.11 4.82
C GLY A 139 12.67 1.85 5.31
N GLN A 140 11.72 1.60 4.38
CA GLN A 140 10.33 1.26 4.72
C GLN A 140 10.23 -0.08 5.45
N VAL A 141 10.98 -1.10 5.01
CA VAL A 141 11.04 -2.40 5.68
C VAL A 141 11.65 -2.26 7.08
N ALA A 142 12.72 -1.50 7.23
CA ALA A 142 13.38 -1.28 8.52
C ALA A 142 12.44 -0.59 9.52
N GLU A 143 11.72 0.45 9.09
CA GLU A 143 10.77 1.15 9.97
C GLU A 143 9.58 0.27 10.33
N MET A 144 9.05 -0.51 9.37
CA MET A 144 8.01 -1.50 9.67
C MET A 144 8.47 -2.52 10.72
N LYS A 145 9.67 -3.11 10.53
CA LYS A 145 10.25 -4.08 11.47
C LYS A 145 10.39 -3.48 12.87
N LYS A 146 10.81 -2.21 12.96
CA LYS A 146 10.94 -1.48 14.23
C LYS A 146 9.57 -1.22 14.88
N VAL A 147 8.60 -0.67 14.15
CA VAL A 147 7.27 -0.31 14.69
C VAL A 147 6.50 -1.54 15.18
N LEU A 148 6.61 -2.66 14.48
CA LEU A 148 5.92 -3.91 14.86
C LEU A 148 6.72 -4.77 15.84
N ALA A 149 7.94 -4.35 16.21
CA ALA A 149 8.73 -5.08 17.19
C ALA A 149 8.01 -5.09 18.54
N PHE A 150 8.02 -6.24 19.21
CA PHE A 150 7.32 -6.43 20.49
C PHE A 150 7.71 -5.39 21.55
N GLU A 151 8.98 -5.00 21.60
CA GLU A 151 9.50 -3.97 22.51
C GLU A 151 8.93 -2.56 22.26
N GLN A 152 8.47 -2.27 21.03
CA GLN A 152 7.89 -0.98 20.66
C GLN A 152 6.37 -0.92 20.81
N MET A 153 5.71 -2.02 21.24
CA MET A 153 4.24 -2.05 21.33
C MET A 153 3.66 -1.03 22.32
N ASN A 154 4.39 -0.69 23.38
CA ASN A 154 3.96 0.31 24.37
C ASN A 154 4.36 1.75 24.01
N SER A 155 5.14 1.95 22.94
CA SER A 155 5.60 3.26 22.47
C SER A 155 4.99 3.66 21.12
N THR A 156 4.21 2.77 20.51
CA THR A 156 3.54 2.98 19.23
C THR A 156 2.04 2.88 19.42
N SER A 157 1.30 3.67 18.66
CA SER A 157 -0.17 3.59 18.60
C SER A 157 -0.64 2.48 17.66
N ALA A 158 -1.89 2.04 17.79
CA ALA A 158 -2.48 1.07 16.86
C ALA A 158 -2.49 1.59 15.42
N SER A 159 -2.76 2.90 15.22
CA SER A 159 -2.74 3.52 13.89
C SER A 159 -1.36 3.45 13.24
N GLU A 160 -0.28 3.70 13.99
CA GLU A 160 1.09 3.57 13.48
C GLU A 160 1.43 2.11 13.14
N ARG A 161 1.01 1.16 13.97
CA ARG A 161 1.22 -0.27 13.67
C ARG A 161 0.41 -0.74 12.46
N ILE A 162 -0.83 -0.28 12.27
CA ILE A 162 -1.62 -0.54 11.05
C ILE A 162 -0.91 0.04 9.82
N GLN A 163 -0.38 1.27 9.93
CA GLN A 163 0.38 1.87 8.83
C GLN A 163 1.63 1.05 8.49
N ALA A 164 2.36 0.58 9.50
CA ALA A 164 3.50 -0.32 9.32
C ALA A 164 3.09 -1.63 8.63
N VAL A 165 2.00 -2.28 9.06
CA VAL A 165 1.46 -3.48 8.40
C VAL A 165 1.15 -3.21 6.92
N ASN A 166 0.61 -2.03 6.58
CA ASN A 166 0.30 -1.68 5.19
C ASN A 166 1.53 -1.54 4.29
N HIS A 167 2.74 -1.35 4.84
CA HIS A 167 3.98 -1.39 4.05
C HIS A 167 4.30 -2.78 3.52
N SER A 168 3.75 -3.85 4.12
CA SER A 168 3.96 -5.21 3.62
C SER A 168 3.42 -5.42 2.19
N TYR A 169 2.37 -4.71 1.78
CA TYR A 169 1.78 -4.85 0.43
C TYR A 169 2.66 -4.31 -0.70
N THR A 170 3.67 -3.48 -0.38
CA THR A 170 4.57 -2.91 -1.39
C THR A 170 5.84 -3.74 -1.59
N ILE A 171 6.00 -4.82 -0.83
CA ILE A 171 7.21 -5.64 -0.82
C ILE A 171 6.99 -6.82 -1.77
N PRO A 172 7.74 -6.91 -2.89
CA PRO A 172 7.47 -7.90 -3.93
C PRO A 172 7.76 -9.34 -3.52
N ASP A 173 8.68 -9.54 -2.57
CA ASP A 173 9.18 -10.85 -2.17
C ASP A 173 8.91 -11.15 -0.70
N ALA A 174 8.62 -12.43 -0.45
CA ALA A 174 8.47 -13.04 0.87
C ALA A 174 9.79 -12.98 1.67
N ASP A 175 10.04 -11.86 2.34
CA ASP A 175 11.01 -11.84 3.43
C ASP A 175 10.37 -12.60 4.61
N ARG A 176 10.93 -13.78 4.90
CA ARG A 176 10.47 -14.66 5.99
C ARG A 176 10.37 -13.93 7.32
N ASP A 177 11.23 -12.94 7.57
CA ASP A 177 11.16 -12.13 8.79
C ASP A 177 9.86 -11.32 8.84
N ILE A 178 9.40 -10.78 7.70
CA ILE A 178 8.18 -9.98 7.59
C ILE A 178 6.97 -10.88 7.80
N THR A 179 6.96 -12.06 7.17
CA THR A 179 5.91 -13.06 7.36
C THR A 179 5.79 -13.44 8.84
N GLN A 180 6.91 -13.74 9.51
CA GLN A 180 6.89 -14.07 10.94
C GLN A 180 6.43 -12.89 11.81
N LEU A 181 6.83 -11.67 11.46
CA LEU A 181 6.41 -10.45 12.14
C LEU A 181 4.90 -10.25 12.04
N LEU A 182 4.32 -10.40 10.85
CA LEU A 182 2.87 -10.31 10.63
C LEU A 182 2.10 -11.42 11.38
N ILE A 183 2.63 -12.65 11.42
CA ILE A 183 2.05 -13.75 12.21
C ILE A 183 2.04 -13.40 13.70
N ASN A 184 3.14 -12.83 14.21
CA ASN A 184 3.21 -12.39 15.61
C ASN A 184 2.22 -11.25 15.88
N THR A 185 2.12 -10.28 14.98
CA THR A 185 1.15 -9.18 15.06
C THR A 185 -0.29 -9.71 15.09
N LEU A 186 -0.66 -10.61 14.18
CA LEU A 186 -1.98 -11.25 14.17
C LEU A 186 -2.31 -11.94 15.51
N ASN A 187 -1.34 -12.61 16.12
CA ASN A 187 -1.60 -13.39 17.32
C ASN A 187 -1.56 -12.58 18.62
N PHE A 188 -0.71 -11.56 18.70
CA PHE A 188 -0.34 -10.95 19.97
C PHE A 188 -0.51 -9.43 20.03
N ASP A 189 -0.86 -8.73 18.94
CA ASP A 189 -1.11 -7.30 19.04
C ASP A 189 -2.29 -7.03 20.00
N PRO A 190 -2.14 -6.11 20.97
CA PRO A 190 -3.21 -5.80 21.91
C PRO A 190 -4.46 -5.23 21.23
N ASN A 191 -4.30 -4.55 20.08
CA ASN A 191 -5.41 -3.93 19.38
C ASN A 191 -5.98 -4.86 18.29
N VAL A 192 -7.29 -5.14 18.38
CA VAL A 192 -8.01 -6.01 17.44
C VAL A 192 -7.87 -5.53 15.98
N ASN A 193 -7.89 -4.23 15.73
CA ASN A 193 -7.79 -3.70 14.37
C ASN A 193 -6.41 -3.92 13.75
N VAL A 194 -5.34 -3.91 14.55
CA VAL A 194 -3.99 -4.24 14.07
C VAL A 194 -3.89 -5.73 13.74
N ARG A 195 -4.46 -6.60 14.59
CA ARG A 195 -4.55 -8.04 14.31
C ARG A 195 -5.31 -8.32 13.01
N LEU A 196 -6.41 -7.59 12.78
CA LEU A 196 -7.18 -7.68 11.54
C LEU A 196 -6.37 -7.27 10.32
N ALA A 197 -5.66 -6.14 10.39
CA ALA A 197 -4.79 -5.68 9.32
C ALA A 197 -3.70 -6.71 9.00
N ALA A 198 -3.09 -7.31 10.02
CA ALA A 198 -2.08 -8.36 9.85
C ALA A 198 -2.66 -9.63 9.19
N CYS A 199 -3.86 -10.05 9.61
CA CYS A 199 -4.58 -11.16 8.97
C CYS A 199 -4.80 -10.90 7.47
N GLN A 200 -5.20 -9.69 7.09
CA GLN A 200 -5.40 -9.30 5.70
C GLN A 200 -4.09 -9.28 4.92
N ALA A 201 -3.03 -8.70 5.50
CA ALA A 201 -1.71 -8.64 4.87
C ALA A 201 -1.14 -10.04 4.60
N LEU A 202 -1.30 -10.98 5.53
CA LEU A 202 -0.84 -12.35 5.38
C LEU A 202 -1.46 -13.06 4.16
N THR A 203 -2.65 -12.66 3.70
CA THR A 203 -3.24 -13.25 2.49
C THR A 203 -2.45 -12.95 1.22
N HIS A 204 -1.64 -11.89 1.20
CA HIS A 204 -0.73 -11.59 0.09
C HIS A 204 0.43 -12.59 0.00
N PHE A 205 0.82 -13.16 1.14
CA PHE A 205 1.90 -14.14 1.28
C PHE A 205 1.38 -15.58 1.33
N ALA A 206 0.14 -15.79 0.90
CA ALA A 206 -0.54 -17.08 1.03
C ALA A 206 0.10 -18.21 0.22
N ASP A 207 1.02 -17.94 -0.71
CA ASP A 207 1.77 -18.99 -1.40
C ASP A 207 2.78 -19.70 -0.49
N GLU A 208 3.17 -19.07 0.62
CA GLU A 208 4.03 -19.67 1.63
C GLU A 208 3.27 -20.69 2.48
N ALA A 209 3.80 -21.91 2.58
CA ALA A 209 3.20 -22.97 3.40
C ALA A 209 3.12 -22.59 4.89
N GLU A 210 4.12 -21.84 5.39
CA GLU A 210 4.20 -21.33 6.76
C GLU A 210 3.04 -20.38 7.07
N VAL A 211 2.65 -19.51 6.12
CA VAL A 211 1.52 -18.59 6.27
C VAL A 211 0.20 -19.35 6.36
N LYS A 212 -0.05 -20.32 5.46
CA LYS A 212 -1.28 -21.12 5.49
C LYS A 212 -1.45 -21.83 6.82
N GLU A 213 -0.35 -22.44 7.31
CA GLU A 213 -0.33 -23.12 8.59
C GLU A 213 -0.59 -22.16 9.75
N ALA A 214 0.06 -20.99 9.74
CA ALA A 214 -0.14 -19.97 10.76
C ALA A 214 -1.60 -19.47 10.80
N LEU A 215 -2.24 -19.23 9.66
CA LEU A 215 -3.66 -18.80 9.62
C LEU A 215 -4.60 -19.85 10.22
N ILE A 216 -4.36 -21.14 9.97
CA ILE A 216 -5.14 -22.24 10.58
C ILE A 216 -4.94 -22.26 12.11
N GLN A 217 -3.69 -22.14 12.55
CA GLN A 217 -3.35 -22.15 13.99
C GLN A 217 -3.91 -20.91 14.70
N SER A 218 -3.81 -19.73 14.08
CA SER A 218 -4.41 -18.51 14.57
C SER A 218 -5.92 -18.67 14.75
N LEU A 219 -6.63 -19.27 13.79
CA LEU A 219 -8.08 -19.48 13.93
C LEU A 219 -8.44 -20.32 15.16
N ALA A 220 -7.60 -21.29 15.52
CA ALA A 220 -7.83 -22.16 16.68
C ALA A 220 -7.66 -21.44 18.04
N ILE A 221 -6.86 -20.37 18.10
CA ILE A 221 -6.55 -19.66 19.36
C ILE A 221 -7.26 -18.32 19.50
N GLN A 222 -7.72 -17.72 18.41
CA GLN A 222 -8.34 -16.41 18.43
C GLN A 222 -9.77 -16.49 18.98
N THR A 223 -10.07 -15.63 19.94
CA THR A 223 -11.38 -15.55 20.61
C THR A 223 -12.21 -14.36 20.16
N ASP A 224 -11.61 -13.37 19.49
CA ASP A 224 -12.33 -12.20 19.00
C ASP A 224 -13.16 -12.58 17.75
N PRO A 225 -14.50 -12.36 17.76
CA PRO A 225 -15.36 -12.76 16.65
C PRO A 225 -14.99 -12.14 15.30
N ASN A 226 -14.50 -10.90 15.27
CA ASN A 226 -14.13 -10.23 14.02
C ASN A 226 -12.86 -10.85 13.43
N ILE A 227 -11.89 -11.20 14.30
CA ILE A 227 -10.68 -11.92 13.88
C ILE A 227 -11.01 -13.33 13.40
N GLN A 228 -11.88 -14.05 14.12
CA GLN A 228 -12.33 -15.38 13.70
C GLN A 228 -13.00 -15.35 12.33
N ILE A 229 -13.92 -14.41 12.09
CA ILE A 229 -14.59 -14.22 10.79
C ILE A 229 -13.55 -13.94 9.70
N SER A 230 -12.62 -13.03 9.95
CA SER A 230 -11.61 -12.62 8.95
C SER A 230 -10.64 -13.74 8.61
N LEU A 231 -10.26 -14.56 9.59
CA LEU A 231 -9.46 -15.77 9.38
C LEU A 231 -10.21 -16.82 8.56
N ILE A 232 -11.51 -17.03 8.83
CA ILE A 232 -12.35 -17.91 8.01
C ILE A 232 -12.39 -17.40 6.57
N GLU A 233 -12.61 -16.11 6.36
CA GLU A 233 -12.64 -15.50 5.03
C GLU A 233 -11.30 -15.61 4.30
N ALA A 234 -10.19 -15.38 4.99
CA ALA A 234 -8.84 -15.53 4.46
C ALA A 234 -8.59 -16.98 4.00
N LEU A 235 -8.87 -17.96 4.86
CA LEU A 235 -8.67 -19.38 4.56
C LEU A 235 -9.55 -19.86 3.40
N VAL A 236 -10.78 -19.34 3.28
CA VAL A 236 -11.66 -19.58 2.14
C VAL A 236 -11.10 -18.95 0.86
N ALA A 237 -10.66 -17.69 0.92
CA ALA A 237 -10.13 -16.96 -0.23
C ALA A 237 -8.89 -17.65 -0.83
N ILE A 238 -8.01 -18.17 0.02
CA ILE A 238 -6.79 -18.89 -0.40
C ILE A 238 -7.03 -20.39 -0.65
N LYS A 239 -8.29 -20.85 -0.56
CA LYS A 239 -8.73 -22.23 -0.80
C LYS A 239 -8.03 -23.29 0.07
N GLU A 240 -7.75 -22.97 1.33
CA GLU A 240 -7.04 -23.86 2.26
C GLU A 240 -8.00 -24.91 2.87
N LYS A 241 -8.06 -26.09 2.25
CA LYS A 241 -8.95 -27.19 2.68
C LYS A 241 -8.55 -27.84 4.01
N ARG A 242 -7.31 -27.67 4.48
CA ARG A 242 -6.89 -28.20 5.79
C ARG A 242 -7.61 -27.52 6.96
N ALA A 243 -8.21 -26.35 6.74
CA ALA A 243 -9.00 -25.64 7.75
C ALA A 243 -10.41 -26.21 8.00
N LEU A 244 -10.85 -27.21 7.22
CA LEU A 244 -12.21 -27.76 7.32
C LEU A 244 -12.53 -28.30 8.72
N ASP A 245 -11.56 -28.93 9.38
CA ASP A 245 -11.75 -29.46 10.74
C ASP A 245 -11.97 -28.32 11.75
N GLN A 246 -11.19 -27.23 11.65
CA GLN A 246 -11.36 -26.03 12.48
C GLN A 246 -12.72 -25.36 12.23
N PHE A 247 -13.15 -25.26 10.97
CA PHE A 247 -14.48 -24.72 10.67
C PHE A 247 -15.61 -25.58 11.25
N GLN A 248 -15.46 -26.91 11.19
CA GLN A 248 -16.44 -27.82 11.78
C GLN A 248 -16.51 -27.69 13.30
N GLN A 249 -15.36 -27.51 13.97
CA GLN A 249 -15.30 -27.28 15.41
C GLN A 249 -16.04 -25.99 15.79
N LEU A 250 -15.70 -24.87 15.14
CA LEU A 250 -16.35 -23.57 15.38
C LEU A 250 -17.86 -23.61 15.10
N ALA A 251 -18.29 -24.29 14.05
CA ALA A 251 -19.71 -24.37 13.70
C ALA A 251 -20.57 -25.12 14.74
N ARG A 252 -19.97 -26.06 15.48
CA ARG A 252 -20.67 -26.91 16.47
C ARG A 252 -20.60 -26.39 17.90
N ASP A 253 -19.56 -25.62 18.21
CA ASP A 253 -19.32 -25.07 19.53
C ASP A 253 -20.38 -24.02 19.90
N GLN A 254 -21.21 -24.29 20.92
CA GLN A 254 -22.28 -23.39 21.35
C GLN A 254 -21.78 -22.15 22.10
N GLU A 255 -20.52 -22.15 22.56
CA GLU A 255 -19.90 -20.98 23.21
C GLU A 255 -19.40 -19.95 22.20
N VAL A 256 -19.18 -20.36 20.94
CA VAL A 256 -18.82 -19.46 19.84
C VAL A 256 -20.04 -18.68 19.37
N LEU A 257 -19.86 -17.38 19.11
CA LEU A 257 -20.92 -16.47 18.68
C LEU A 257 -21.61 -16.95 17.39
N ASP A 258 -22.95 -16.87 17.34
CA ASP A 258 -23.79 -17.38 16.23
C ASP A 258 -23.30 -16.97 14.84
N VAL A 259 -22.89 -15.71 14.66
CA VAL A 259 -22.39 -15.18 13.38
C VAL A 259 -21.10 -15.86 12.94
N VAL A 260 -20.21 -16.21 13.88
CA VAL A 260 -18.96 -16.92 13.59
C VAL A 260 -19.26 -18.36 13.17
N ARG A 261 -20.19 -19.03 13.87
CA ARG A 261 -20.61 -20.40 13.50
C ARG A 261 -21.25 -20.46 12.12
N LEU A 262 -22.09 -19.47 11.80
CA LEU A 262 -22.68 -19.32 10.47
C LEU A 262 -21.58 -19.12 9.42
N LYS A 263 -20.61 -18.26 9.69
CA LYS A 263 -19.49 -18.00 8.78
C LYS A 263 -18.61 -19.22 8.56
N ALA A 264 -18.32 -19.98 9.60
CA ALA A 264 -17.59 -21.24 9.50
C ALA A 264 -18.35 -22.26 8.63
N THR A 265 -19.67 -22.34 8.79
CA THR A 265 -20.54 -23.19 7.97
C THR A 265 -20.52 -22.76 6.49
N GLU A 266 -20.62 -21.46 6.22
CA GLU A 266 -20.48 -20.90 4.87
C GLU A 266 -19.12 -21.27 4.26
N GLY A 267 -18.03 -21.10 5.03
CA GLY A 267 -16.68 -21.41 4.60
C GLY A 267 -16.49 -22.88 4.23
N MET A 268 -17.01 -23.81 5.04
CA MET A 268 -17.00 -25.25 4.72
C MET A 268 -17.71 -25.55 3.39
N ASN A 269 -18.89 -24.98 3.17
CA ASN A 269 -19.65 -25.21 1.95
C ASN A 269 -18.89 -24.70 0.71
N ARG A 270 -18.24 -23.54 0.81
CA ARG A 270 -17.45 -22.97 -0.29
C ARG A 270 -16.24 -23.84 -0.63
N LEU A 271 -15.50 -24.32 0.37
CA LEU A 271 -14.31 -25.16 0.16
C LEU A 271 -14.62 -26.57 -0.35
N THR A 272 -15.83 -27.07 -0.08
CA THR A 272 -16.27 -28.41 -0.53
C THR A 272 -16.95 -28.41 -1.90
N THR A 273 -17.58 -27.31 -2.29
CA THR A 273 -18.29 -27.20 -3.59
C THR A 273 -17.35 -26.88 -4.76
N ASP A 274 -16.18 -26.27 -4.51
CA ASP A 274 -15.17 -25.94 -5.53
C ASP A 274 -14.32 -27.17 -5.96
N VAL A 275 -14.93 -28.35 -6.18
CA VAL A 275 -14.28 -29.58 -6.71
C VAL A 275 -14.79 -29.91 -8.10
#